data_AF-A0A7C7UXB6-F1
#
_entry.id   AF-A0A7C7UXB6-F1
#
_cell.length_a   1.000
_cell.length_b   1.000
_cell.length_c   1.000
_cell.angle_alpha   90.00
_cell.angle_beta   90.00
_cell.angle_gamma   90.00
#
_symmetry.space_group_name_H-M   'P 1'
#
loop_
_entity.id
_entity.type
_entity.pdbx_description
1 polymer ?
#
loop_
_entity_poly.entity_id
_entity_poly.type
_entity_poly.pdbx_seq_one_letter_code
_entity_poly.pdbx_strand_id
1 'polypeptide(L)'
;MTKKLFVKTYGCQMNVYDSERMAEALGASGYEQIDTPEGADMILLNTCHIREKAAEKMYSELGRLRPLRDANPDLKIGVAGCVAQAEGEEIMRRQPLVDLVVGPQTYHRLPTMMEAVDRGEKALDTDFPEEDKFALLPKARTSRRGPTAFLTVQEGCDKFCAFCVVPYTRGTEVSRPVDRLIGEARDLVARGVREITLLGQNVNAYHGAGPEGREKGAGPEGREKGAASEGDWGLARLIREMAKIDGLDRIRFTTSHPNDMEDDLIAAHGDCPELMPYLHLPVQTGSDKILKAMNRKHTAAKYITLIERIRAARPDLHLSGDFIVGFPGETEEDFQATLDLVKTVGYGTAYSFKYSPRPGTPAAERKGQVPEDVASGRLQRLQTLLTQQQRAAQDAMVGRRVKVLFEKPGRNPGQMIGKSDYLHSVHVDGPEELRGQIAEVEIVASRTNSLAGKLV
;
A
#
# COMPACT_ATOMS: atom_id res chain seq x y z
N MET A 1 -3.61 -14.67 32.37
CA MET A 1 -2.34 -14.09 31.87
C MET A 1 -2.61 -13.49 30.51
N THR A 2 -1.95 -12.39 30.16
CA THR A 2 -2.06 -11.79 28.82
C THR A 2 -1.44 -12.74 27.79
N LYS A 3 -2.17 -13.06 26.72
CA LYS A 3 -1.65 -13.91 25.64
C LYS A 3 -0.71 -13.08 24.75
N LYS A 4 0.34 -13.66 24.20
CA LYS A 4 1.33 -12.98 23.36
C LYS A 4 1.10 -13.25 21.89
N LEU A 5 1.04 -12.20 21.08
CA LEU A 5 0.84 -12.25 19.63
C LEU A 5 2.09 -11.76 18.91
N PHE A 6 2.65 -12.56 18.01
CA PHE A 6 3.65 -12.12 17.06
C PHE A 6 3.05 -12.06 15.66
N VAL A 7 3.14 -10.91 14.99
CA VAL A 7 2.66 -10.74 13.61
C VAL A 7 3.84 -10.47 12.69
N LYS A 8 4.08 -11.37 11.74
CA LYS A 8 5.08 -11.20 10.69
C LYS A 8 4.41 -10.76 9.40
N THR A 9 4.63 -9.50 9.04
CA THR A 9 4.04 -8.89 7.85
C THR A 9 4.97 -9.01 6.65
N TYR A 10 4.45 -9.54 5.55
CA TYR A 10 5.06 -9.56 4.24
C TYR A 10 4.17 -8.83 3.25
N GLY A 11 4.74 -7.91 2.48
CA GLY A 11 4.02 -7.34 1.34
C GLY A 11 4.10 -5.83 1.19
N CYS A 12 2.92 -5.21 1.20
CA CYS A 12 2.71 -3.80 0.96
C CYS A 12 2.14 -3.09 2.19
N GLN A 13 1.92 -1.78 2.05
CA GLN A 13 1.38 -0.90 3.08
C GLN A 13 -0.01 -1.35 3.55
N MET A 14 -0.82 -1.95 2.68
CA MET A 14 -2.10 -2.56 3.06
C MET A 14 -1.90 -3.73 4.02
N ASN A 15 -0.89 -4.59 3.80
CA ASN A 15 -0.61 -5.67 4.75
C ASN A 15 -0.13 -5.12 6.11
N VAL A 16 0.61 -4.01 6.14
CA VAL A 16 1.00 -3.36 7.40
C VAL A 16 -0.25 -2.88 8.14
N TYR A 17 -1.13 -2.16 7.44
CA TYR A 17 -2.41 -1.71 8.00
C TYR A 17 -3.28 -2.89 8.48
N ASP A 18 -3.44 -3.94 7.66
CA ASP A 18 -4.22 -5.13 8.01
C ASP A 18 -3.62 -5.82 9.25
N SER A 19 -2.29 -5.87 9.38
CA SER A 19 -1.61 -6.41 10.56
C SER A 19 -1.91 -5.62 11.84
N GLU A 20 -1.93 -4.29 11.76
CA GLU A 20 -2.32 -3.44 12.90
C GLU A 20 -3.78 -3.70 13.30
N ARG A 21 -4.69 -3.83 12.31
CA ARG A 21 -6.11 -4.12 12.58
C ARG A 21 -6.34 -5.51 13.14
N MET A 22 -5.59 -6.51 12.69
CA MET A 22 -5.59 -7.86 13.27
C MET A 22 -5.13 -7.85 14.73
N ALA A 23 -4.06 -7.10 15.03
CA ALA A 23 -3.57 -6.96 16.40
C ALA A 23 -4.61 -6.25 17.29
N GLU A 24 -5.29 -5.21 16.80
CA GLU A 24 -6.38 -4.53 17.53
C GLU A 24 -7.57 -5.47 17.79
N ALA A 25 -7.98 -6.25 16.79
CA ALA A 25 -9.05 -7.23 16.91
C ALA A 25 -8.76 -8.29 17.97
N LEU A 26 -7.54 -8.88 17.94
CA LEU A 26 -7.11 -9.88 18.92
C LEU A 26 -6.82 -9.27 20.30
N GLY A 27 -6.40 -8.00 20.36
CA GLY A 27 -6.18 -7.29 21.61
C GLY A 27 -7.45 -7.09 22.43
N ALA A 28 -8.61 -6.99 21.77
CA ALA A 28 -9.90 -7.03 22.45
C ALA A 28 -10.15 -8.36 23.19
N SER A 29 -9.53 -9.45 22.71
CA SER A 29 -9.58 -10.80 23.29
C SER A 29 -8.39 -11.12 24.22
N GLY A 30 -7.62 -10.11 24.63
CA GLY A 30 -6.56 -10.26 25.63
C GLY A 30 -5.17 -10.65 25.09
N TYR A 31 -4.95 -10.47 23.77
CA TYR A 31 -3.61 -10.57 23.19
C TYR A 31 -2.83 -9.25 23.30
N GLU A 32 -1.52 -9.37 23.52
CA GLU A 32 -0.56 -8.27 23.48
C GLU A 32 0.53 -8.58 22.46
N GLN A 33 0.88 -7.59 21.64
CA GLN A 33 1.84 -7.79 20.56
C GLN A 33 3.28 -7.82 21.10
N ILE A 34 4.08 -8.76 20.61
CA ILE A 34 5.51 -8.88 20.87
C ILE A 34 6.32 -8.77 19.58
N ASP A 35 7.59 -8.37 19.69
CA ASP A 35 8.47 -8.10 18.54
C ASP A 35 9.19 -9.34 17.98
N THR A 36 9.18 -10.44 18.73
CA THR A 36 9.89 -11.68 18.39
C THR A 36 8.95 -12.88 18.43
N PRO A 37 9.12 -13.89 17.57
CA PRO A 37 8.26 -15.09 17.60
C PRO A 37 8.47 -15.95 18.85
N GLU A 38 9.64 -15.86 19.50
CA GLU A 38 9.95 -16.61 20.70
C GLU A 38 9.02 -16.22 21.87
N GLY A 39 8.36 -17.21 22.46
CA GLY A 39 7.43 -17.02 23.58
C GLY A 39 6.06 -16.46 23.17
N ALA A 40 5.72 -16.45 21.88
CA ALA A 40 4.37 -16.16 21.43
C ALA A 40 3.40 -17.29 21.80
N ASP A 41 2.15 -16.94 22.10
CA ASP A 41 1.01 -17.87 22.16
C ASP A 41 0.33 -18.00 20.79
N MET A 42 0.50 -16.99 19.93
CA MET A 42 0.01 -16.97 18.57
C MET A 42 0.99 -16.29 17.62
N ILE A 43 1.26 -16.92 16.48
CA ILE A 43 2.03 -16.35 15.38
C ILE A 43 1.13 -16.18 14.15
N LEU A 44 1.03 -14.96 13.62
CA LEU A 44 0.34 -14.65 12.37
C LEU A 44 1.32 -14.28 11.26
N LEU A 45 1.28 -15.00 10.15
CA LEU A 45 1.98 -14.63 8.92
C LEU A 45 1.03 -13.88 7.99
N ASN A 46 1.10 -12.55 7.94
CA ASN A 46 0.30 -11.75 7.01
C ASN A 46 1.04 -11.61 5.68
N THR A 47 0.47 -12.14 4.60
CA THR A 47 1.17 -12.38 3.34
C THR A 47 0.58 -11.58 2.17
N CYS A 48 1.43 -11.30 1.18
CA CYS A 48 1.05 -10.63 -0.06
C CYS A 48 1.19 -11.58 -1.23
N HIS A 49 0.30 -11.50 -2.23
CA HIS A 49 0.32 -12.40 -3.39
C HIS A 49 0.96 -11.78 -4.64
N ILE A 50 1.32 -10.50 -4.58
CA ILE A 50 1.77 -9.73 -5.75
C ILE A 50 3.27 -9.92 -6.02
N ARG A 51 4.07 -10.20 -4.98
CA ARG A 51 5.53 -10.37 -5.13
C ARG A 51 5.89 -11.76 -5.65
N GLU A 52 6.97 -11.83 -6.43
CA GLU A 52 7.50 -13.10 -6.92
C GLU A 52 7.83 -14.05 -5.76
N LYS A 53 7.45 -15.33 -5.90
CA LYS A 53 7.69 -16.40 -4.92
C LYS A 53 7.09 -16.12 -3.54
N ALA A 54 5.99 -15.38 -3.47
CA ALA A 54 5.40 -15.04 -2.18
C ALA A 54 4.88 -16.27 -1.41
N ALA A 55 4.19 -17.19 -2.09
CA ALA A 55 3.72 -18.43 -1.48
C ALA A 55 4.90 -19.31 -1.00
N GLU A 56 5.93 -19.49 -1.84
CA GLU A 56 7.13 -20.25 -1.48
C GLU A 56 7.84 -19.68 -0.24
N LYS A 57 7.95 -18.34 -0.14
CA LYS A 57 8.51 -17.67 1.03
C LYS A 57 7.68 -17.91 2.28
N MET A 58 6.35 -17.89 2.17
CA MET A 58 5.47 -18.23 3.28
C MET A 58 5.67 -19.69 3.72
N TYR A 59 5.68 -20.66 2.79
CA TYR A 59 5.91 -22.06 3.14
C TYR A 59 7.29 -22.28 3.80
N SER A 60 8.33 -21.59 3.30
CA SER A 60 9.65 -21.60 3.92
C SER A 60 9.61 -21.06 5.36
N GLU A 61 8.88 -19.96 5.59
CA GLU A 61 8.73 -19.40 6.94
C GLU A 61 7.96 -20.35 7.87
N LEU A 62 6.85 -20.95 7.41
CA LEU A 62 6.11 -21.94 8.19
C LEU A 62 7.01 -23.11 8.62
N GLY A 63 7.93 -23.54 7.74
CA GLY A 63 8.94 -24.54 8.09
C GLY A 63 9.86 -24.12 9.24
N ARG A 64 10.20 -22.84 9.34
CA ARG A 64 11.04 -22.28 10.42
C ARG A 64 10.30 -22.15 11.76
N LEU A 65 8.97 -22.19 11.77
CA LEU A 65 8.18 -22.14 12.99
C LEU A 65 8.02 -23.51 13.67
N ARG A 66 8.38 -24.62 13.01
CA ARG A 66 8.27 -25.97 13.58
C ARG A 66 8.96 -26.11 14.94
N PRO A 67 10.23 -25.68 15.14
CA PRO A 67 10.88 -25.80 16.44
C PRO A 67 10.16 -25.05 17.56
N LEU A 68 9.48 -23.94 17.25
CA LEU A 68 8.70 -23.19 18.22
C LEU A 68 7.43 -23.94 18.65
N ARG A 69 6.75 -24.60 17.69
CA ARG A 69 5.59 -25.46 18.01
C ARG A 69 6.00 -26.73 18.74
N ASP A 70 7.16 -27.30 18.40
CA ASP A 70 7.68 -28.47 19.11
C ASP A 70 8.01 -28.13 20.57
N ALA A 71 8.50 -26.91 20.83
CA ALA A 71 8.77 -26.41 22.19
C ALA A 71 7.49 -25.99 22.95
N ASN A 72 6.46 -25.51 22.25
CA ASN A 72 5.17 -25.15 22.81
C ASN A 72 4.03 -25.74 21.94
N PRO A 73 3.51 -26.92 22.28
CA PRO A 73 2.42 -27.56 21.52
C PRO A 73 1.14 -26.73 21.42
N ASP A 74 0.92 -25.81 22.37
CA ASP A 74 -0.25 -24.92 22.43
C ASP A 74 -0.10 -23.66 21.55
N LEU A 75 1.10 -23.38 21.00
CA LEU A 75 1.35 -22.25 20.11
C LEU A 75 0.44 -22.31 18.88
N LYS A 76 -0.38 -21.29 18.67
CA LYS A 76 -1.26 -21.21 17.49
C LYS A 76 -0.54 -20.52 16.32
N ILE A 77 -0.70 -21.04 15.11
CA ILE A 77 -0.09 -20.50 13.89
C ILE A 77 -1.19 -20.24 12.87
N GLY A 78 -1.31 -18.98 12.46
CA GLY A 78 -2.25 -18.55 11.43
C GLY A 78 -1.57 -17.92 10.22
N VAL A 79 -2.21 -18.04 9.06
CA VAL A 79 -1.81 -17.37 7.82
C VAL A 79 -2.91 -16.40 7.41
N ALA A 80 -2.53 -15.15 7.13
CA ALA A 80 -3.44 -14.10 6.72
C ALA A 80 -3.02 -13.46 5.39
N GLY A 81 -3.91 -12.67 4.81
CA GLY A 81 -3.63 -11.80 3.67
C GLY A 81 -3.90 -12.42 2.30
N CYS A 82 -3.28 -11.88 1.25
CA CYS A 82 -3.67 -12.21 -0.12
C CYS A 82 -3.27 -13.63 -0.55
N VAL A 83 -2.20 -14.22 0.00
CA VAL A 83 -1.86 -15.64 -0.29
C VAL A 83 -2.84 -16.55 0.43
N ALA A 84 -3.19 -16.24 1.69
CA ALA A 84 -4.24 -16.94 2.43
C ALA A 84 -5.55 -16.96 1.64
N GLN A 85 -5.95 -15.84 1.06
CA GLN A 85 -7.13 -15.74 0.21
C GLN A 85 -7.06 -16.58 -1.06
N ALA A 86 -5.87 -16.67 -1.69
CA ALA A 86 -5.71 -17.37 -2.96
C ALA A 86 -5.53 -18.90 -2.79
N GLU A 87 -4.87 -19.33 -1.72
CA GLU A 87 -4.45 -20.72 -1.51
C GLU A 87 -5.04 -21.32 -0.22
N GLY A 88 -6.15 -20.80 0.32
CA GLY A 88 -6.56 -21.09 1.70
C GLY A 88 -6.72 -22.57 2.04
N GLU A 89 -7.50 -23.30 1.24
CA GLU A 89 -7.67 -24.77 1.39
C GLU A 89 -6.36 -25.52 1.16
N GLU A 90 -5.55 -25.07 0.21
CA GLU A 90 -4.26 -25.67 -0.14
C GLU A 90 -3.26 -25.57 1.02
N ILE A 91 -3.18 -24.40 1.67
CA ILE A 91 -2.34 -24.14 2.83
C ILE A 91 -2.74 -25.08 3.97
N MET A 92 -4.04 -25.17 4.27
CA MET A 92 -4.58 -26.04 5.32
C MET A 92 -4.24 -27.51 5.08
N ARG A 93 -4.29 -27.95 3.81
CA ARG A 93 -3.99 -29.33 3.41
C ARG A 93 -2.49 -29.64 3.41
N ARG A 94 -1.66 -28.74 2.86
CA ARG A 94 -0.20 -28.95 2.73
C ARG A 94 0.57 -28.71 4.02
N GLN A 95 0.07 -27.87 4.92
CA GLN A 95 0.77 -27.52 6.14
C GLN A 95 -0.08 -27.79 7.38
N PRO A 96 0.04 -28.99 7.99
CA PRO A 96 -0.69 -29.34 9.21
C PRO A 96 -0.44 -28.40 10.38
N LEU A 97 0.73 -27.74 10.42
CA LEU A 97 1.13 -26.77 11.44
C LEU A 97 0.21 -25.54 11.51
N VAL A 98 -0.51 -25.22 10.43
CA VAL A 98 -1.41 -24.06 10.38
C VAL A 98 -2.74 -24.43 11.03
N ASP A 99 -3.12 -23.68 12.07
CA ASP A 99 -4.38 -23.83 12.80
C ASP A 99 -5.50 -22.97 12.19
N LEU A 100 -5.16 -21.81 11.63
CA LEU A 100 -6.12 -20.95 10.95
C LEU A 100 -5.61 -20.28 9.68
N VAL A 101 -6.51 -19.97 8.76
CA VAL A 101 -6.26 -19.20 7.55
C VAL A 101 -7.36 -18.18 7.35
N VAL A 102 -7.00 -16.91 7.19
CA VAL A 102 -7.97 -15.81 7.07
C VAL A 102 -7.67 -14.88 5.89
N GLY A 103 -8.70 -14.56 5.12
CA GLY A 103 -8.64 -13.62 4.02
C GLY A 103 -8.48 -12.16 4.47
N PRO A 104 -8.07 -11.25 3.57
CA PRO A 104 -7.98 -9.82 3.89
C PRO A 104 -9.35 -9.18 4.14
N GLN A 105 -10.47 -9.82 3.79
CA GLN A 105 -11.83 -9.29 4.00
C GLN A 105 -12.52 -9.79 5.28
N THR A 106 -11.93 -10.74 6.00
CA THR A 106 -12.60 -11.44 7.11
C THR A 106 -11.81 -11.45 8.41
N TYR A 107 -10.69 -10.71 8.47
CA TYR A 107 -9.80 -10.71 9.63
C TYR A 107 -10.40 -10.13 10.92
N HIS A 108 -11.52 -9.40 10.86
CA HIS A 108 -12.28 -8.98 12.04
C HIS A 108 -12.89 -10.17 12.79
N ARG A 109 -13.06 -11.32 12.14
CA ARG A 109 -13.56 -12.57 12.72
C ARG A 109 -12.48 -13.39 13.45
N LEU A 110 -11.22 -12.93 13.43
CA LEU A 110 -10.10 -13.60 14.11
C LEU A 110 -10.40 -14.00 15.57
N PRO A 111 -11.04 -13.18 16.41
CA PRO A 111 -11.46 -13.59 17.75
C PRO A 111 -12.32 -14.86 17.77
N THR A 112 -13.36 -14.92 16.92
CA THR A 112 -14.25 -16.09 16.83
C THR A 112 -13.56 -17.29 16.21
N MET A 113 -12.67 -17.09 15.22
CA MET A 113 -11.86 -18.17 14.65
C MET A 113 -10.93 -18.78 15.71
N MET A 114 -10.38 -17.95 16.59
CA MET A 114 -9.53 -18.42 17.69
C MET A 114 -10.30 -19.25 18.71
N GLU A 115 -11.58 -18.95 18.97
CA GLU A 115 -12.41 -19.80 19.83
C GLU A 115 -12.59 -21.21 19.24
N ALA A 116 -12.69 -21.34 17.92
CA ALA A 116 -12.72 -22.65 17.25
C ALA A 116 -11.38 -23.38 17.37
N VAL A 117 -10.28 -22.66 17.16
CA VAL A 117 -8.92 -23.20 17.32
C VAL A 117 -8.62 -23.63 18.77
N ASP A 118 -9.19 -22.94 19.76
CA ASP A 118 -9.08 -23.30 21.17
C ASP A 118 -9.90 -24.56 21.50
N ARG A 119 -10.95 -24.89 20.73
CA ARG A 119 -11.67 -26.18 20.79
C ARG A 119 -10.96 -27.32 20.04
N GLY A 120 -9.83 -27.06 19.40
CA GLY A 120 -9.07 -28.04 18.62
C GLY A 120 -9.53 -28.18 17.16
N GLU A 121 -10.36 -27.26 16.67
CA GLU A 121 -10.79 -27.20 15.28
C GLU A 121 -9.78 -26.41 14.41
N LYS A 122 -9.73 -26.69 13.10
CA LYS A 122 -9.07 -25.78 12.15
C LYS A 122 -10.06 -24.74 11.66
N ALA A 123 -9.62 -23.50 11.50
CA ALA A 123 -10.49 -22.40 11.05
C ALA A 123 -10.04 -21.81 9.71
N LEU A 124 -10.87 -21.88 8.68
CA LEU A 124 -10.63 -21.26 7.38
C LEU A 124 -11.76 -20.26 7.09
N ASP A 125 -11.40 -19.01 6.84
CA ASP A 125 -12.35 -18.00 6.39
C ASP A 125 -11.71 -17.14 5.29
N THR A 126 -12.06 -17.44 4.04
CA THR A 126 -11.62 -16.71 2.85
C THR A 126 -12.82 -16.21 2.05
N ASP A 127 -13.95 -15.96 2.72
CA ASP A 127 -15.15 -15.49 2.05
C ASP A 127 -15.07 -13.98 1.76
N PHE A 128 -15.93 -13.51 0.86
CA PHE A 128 -16.17 -12.09 0.60
C PHE A 128 -17.56 -11.71 1.15
N PRO A 129 -17.71 -11.55 2.48
CA PRO A 129 -19.02 -11.26 3.04
C PRO A 129 -19.48 -9.85 2.64
N GLU A 130 -20.81 -9.65 2.61
CA GLU A 130 -21.41 -8.33 2.39
C GLU A 130 -21.22 -7.39 3.60
N GLU A 131 -20.92 -7.98 4.78
CA GLU A 131 -20.73 -7.22 6.00
C GLU A 131 -19.52 -6.28 5.91
N ASP A 132 -19.68 -5.08 6.47
CA ASP A 132 -18.61 -4.09 6.52
C ASP A 132 -17.70 -4.37 7.73
N LYS A 133 -16.55 -5.01 7.48
CA LYS A 133 -15.59 -5.34 8.55
C LYS A 133 -15.14 -4.13 9.35
N PHE A 134 -15.06 -2.94 8.75
CA PHE A 134 -14.64 -1.72 9.46
C PHE A 134 -15.68 -1.23 10.46
N ALA A 135 -16.94 -1.64 10.31
CA ALA A 135 -17.97 -1.40 11.31
C ALA A 135 -17.86 -2.33 12.52
N LEU A 136 -17.25 -3.51 12.34
CA LEU A 136 -17.15 -4.57 13.35
C LEU A 136 -15.81 -4.58 14.10
N LEU A 137 -14.77 -3.98 13.52
CA LEU A 137 -13.46 -3.85 14.19
C LEU A 137 -13.59 -3.03 15.48
N PRO A 138 -12.92 -3.43 16.57
CA PRO A 138 -12.94 -2.69 17.81
C PRO A 138 -12.30 -1.31 17.63
N LYS A 139 -12.79 -0.31 18.38
CA LYS A 139 -12.10 0.98 18.45
C LYS A 139 -10.73 0.77 19.11
N ALA A 140 -9.69 1.33 18.49
CA ALA A 140 -8.32 1.17 18.96
C ALA A 140 -8.19 1.60 20.43
N ARG A 141 -7.61 0.73 21.26
CA ARG A 141 -7.31 1.08 22.66
C ARG A 141 -6.06 1.94 22.71
N THR A 142 -6.22 3.12 23.28
CA THR A 142 -5.23 4.13 23.68
C THR A 142 -3.78 3.65 23.74
N SER A 143 -3.07 3.73 22.62
CA SER A 143 -1.61 3.76 22.57
C SER A 143 -1.16 4.96 21.73
N ARG A 144 -0.07 5.58 22.15
CA ARG A 144 0.58 6.65 21.36
C ARG A 144 1.07 6.00 20.06
N ARG A 145 0.72 6.58 18.92
CA ARG A 145 1.19 6.08 17.62
C ARG A 145 2.48 6.80 17.21
N GLY A 146 3.18 6.21 16.24
CA GLY A 146 4.25 6.91 15.53
C GLY A 146 3.71 8.15 14.82
N PRO A 147 4.58 9.03 14.32
CA PRO A 147 4.15 10.30 13.72
C PRO A 147 3.49 10.14 12.35
N THR A 148 3.47 8.93 11.79
CA THR A 148 2.82 8.61 10.52
C THR A 148 1.86 7.44 10.70
N ALA A 149 0.79 7.41 9.90
CA ALA A 149 -0.14 6.29 9.86
C ALA A 149 -0.69 6.04 8.47
N PHE A 150 -1.08 4.79 8.22
CA PHE A 150 -1.87 4.40 7.06
C PHE A 150 -3.36 4.46 7.39
N LEU A 151 -4.16 4.93 6.43
CA LEU A 151 -5.62 4.93 6.52
C LEU A 151 -6.18 4.34 5.23
N THR A 152 -6.68 3.11 5.29
CA THR A 152 -7.35 2.49 4.14
C THR A 152 -8.68 3.18 3.89
N VAL A 153 -8.86 3.83 2.74
CA VAL A 153 -10.09 4.54 2.35
C VAL A 153 -10.98 3.70 1.44
N GLN A 154 -10.39 2.72 0.77
CA GLN A 154 -11.04 1.88 -0.23
C GLN A 154 -10.40 0.49 -0.23
N GLU A 155 -11.18 -0.53 -0.55
CA GLU A 155 -10.70 -1.89 -0.76
C GLU A 155 -11.23 -2.49 -2.06
N GLY A 156 -10.56 -3.52 -2.54
CA GLY A 156 -10.90 -4.15 -3.81
C GLY A 156 -10.53 -3.29 -5.01
N CYS A 157 -10.74 -3.81 -6.22
CA CYS A 157 -10.45 -3.07 -7.44
C CYS A 157 -11.23 -3.62 -8.64
N ASP A 158 -11.90 -2.73 -9.38
CA ASP A 158 -12.72 -3.10 -10.54
C ASP A 158 -12.03 -2.85 -11.88
N LYS A 159 -10.70 -2.62 -11.89
CA LYS A 159 -9.95 -2.41 -13.14
C LYS A 159 -9.70 -3.68 -13.93
N PHE A 160 -9.68 -4.85 -13.27
CA PHE A 160 -9.41 -6.16 -13.90
C PHE A 160 -8.23 -6.11 -14.89
N CYS A 161 -7.10 -5.52 -14.48
CA CYS A 161 -5.88 -5.56 -15.27
C CYS A 161 -5.46 -7.01 -15.49
N ALA A 162 -5.07 -7.38 -16.71
CA ALA A 162 -4.90 -8.78 -17.10
C ALA A 162 -3.84 -9.55 -16.28
N PHE A 163 -2.91 -8.84 -15.63
CA PHE A 163 -1.85 -9.39 -14.79
C PHE A 163 -2.16 -9.37 -13.28
N CYS A 164 -3.25 -8.72 -12.87
CA CYS A 164 -3.48 -8.36 -11.47
C CYS A 164 -4.38 -9.38 -10.77
N VAL A 165 -3.92 -9.90 -9.63
CA VAL A 165 -4.67 -10.84 -8.77
C VAL A 165 -5.62 -10.15 -7.79
N VAL A 166 -5.54 -8.82 -7.67
CA VAL A 166 -6.28 -8.06 -6.66
C VAL A 166 -7.79 -8.30 -6.70
N PRO A 167 -8.48 -8.26 -7.86
CA PRO A 167 -9.93 -8.46 -7.89
C PRO A 167 -10.36 -9.81 -7.29
N TYR A 168 -9.51 -10.83 -7.43
CA TYR A 168 -9.76 -12.18 -6.93
C TYR A 168 -9.33 -12.39 -5.47
N THR A 169 -8.46 -11.51 -4.95
CA THR A 169 -7.87 -11.65 -3.60
C THR A 169 -8.31 -10.58 -2.61
N ARG A 170 -8.97 -9.52 -3.07
CA ARG A 170 -9.51 -8.44 -2.23
C ARG A 170 -10.95 -8.05 -2.58
N GLY A 171 -11.55 -8.67 -3.60
CA GLY A 171 -12.94 -8.47 -3.97
C GLY A 171 -13.16 -7.24 -4.87
N THR A 172 -14.44 -6.92 -5.06
CA THR A 172 -14.89 -5.75 -5.81
C THR A 172 -14.55 -4.45 -5.09
N GLU A 173 -14.44 -3.37 -5.85
CA GLU A 173 -14.13 -2.05 -5.32
C GLU A 173 -15.23 -1.53 -4.37
N VAL A 174 -14.83 -1.15 -3.15
CA VAL A 174 -15.72 -0.60 -2.12
C VAL A 174 -15.03 0.55 -1.40
N SER A 175 -15.66 1.72 -1.43
CA SER A 175 -15.20 2.92 -0.74
C SER A 175 -15.81 3.02 0.66
N ARG A 176 -15.01 3.39 1.66
CA ARG A 176 -15.48 3.60 3.03
C ARG A 176 -16.23 4.94 3.16
N PRO A 177 -17.29 5.03 4.00
CA PRO A 177 -18.00 6.28 4.24
C PRO A 177 -17.11 7.38 4.83
N VAL A 178 -17.37 8.62 4.42
CA VAL A 178 -16.55 9.80 4.75
C VAL A 178 -16.51 10.06 6.26
N ASP A 179 -17.65 9.99 6.94
CA ASP A 179 -17.78 10.27 8.38
C ASP A 179 -16.84 9.39 9.21
N ARG A 180 -16.74 8.11 8.84
CA ARG A 180 -15.84 7.15 9.50
C ARG A 180 -14.38 7.48 9.23
N LEU A 181 -14.03 7.84 8.00
CA LEU A 181 -12.65 8.21 7.65
C LEU A 181 -12.20 9.48 8.38
N ILE A 182 -13.05 10.51 8.43
CA ILE A 182 -12.76 11.73 9.19
C ILE A 182 -12.66 11.44 10.68
N GLY A 183 -13.55 10.60 11.23
CA GLY A 183 -13.50 10.19 12.63
C GLY A 183 -12.20 9.44 12.97
N GLU A 184 -11.79 8.50 12.13
CA GLU A 184 -10.56 7.73 12.29
C GLU A 184 -9.30 8.61 12.12
N ALA A 185 -9.31 9.54 11.16
CA ALA A 185 -8.23 10.50 10.98
C ALA A 185 -8.05 11.39 12.22
N ARG A 186 -9.15 11.91 12.79
CA ARG A 186 -9.11 12.69 14.05
C ARG A 186 -8.56 11.88 15.21
N ASP A 187 -8.96 10.61 15.34
CA ASP A 187 -8.45 9.72 16.37
C ASP A 187 -6.95 9.39 16.20
N LEU A 188 -6.48 9.25 14.96
CA LEU A 188 -5.04 9.10 14.67
C LEU A 188 -4.26 10.36 15.07
N VAL A 189 -4.75 11.53 14.71
CA VAL A 189 -4.12 12.82 15.04
C VAL A 189 -4.08 13.05 16.55
N ALA A 190 -5.18 12.76 17.26
CA ALA A 190 -5.23 12.83 18.72
C ALA A 190 -4.20 11.90 19.41
N ARG A 191 -3.74 10.85 18.73
CA ARG A 191 -2.69 9.92 19.19
C ARG A 191 -1.28 10.31 18.77
N GLY A 192 -1.09 11.47 18.15
CA GLY A 192 0.21 12.04 17.76
C GLY A 192 0.63 11.80 16.31
N VAL A 193 -0.27 11.29 15.46
CA VAL A 193 -0.01 11.18 14.02
C VAL A 193 -0.07 12.56 13.38
N ARG A 194 0.95 12.90 12.59
CA ARG A 194 1.06 14.17 11.84
C ARG A 194 1.01 13.98 10.32
N GLU A 195 1.27 12.77 9.83
CA GLU A 195 1.12 12.41 8.42
C GLU A 195 0.21 11.19 8.25
N ILE A 196 -0.83 11.33 7.43
CA ILE A 196 -1.71 10.22 7.04
C ILE A 196 -1.49 9.89 5.57
N THR A 197 -1.19 8.61 5.28
CA THR A 197 -1.18 8.08 3.92
C THR A 197 -2.45 7.29 3.65
N LEU A 198 -3.29 7.79 2.76
CA LEU A 198 -4.51 7.15 2.30
C LEU A 198 -4.16 5.95 1.41
N LEU A 199 -4.74 4.80 1.71
CA LEU A 199 -4.51 3.55 1.00
C LEU A 199 -5.78 3.07 0.29
N GLY A 200 -5.58 2.48 -0.89
CA GLY A 200 -6.56 1.68 -1.61
C GLY A 200 -5.83 0.84 -2.65
N GLN A 201 -6.52 -0.08 -3.31
CA GLN A 201 -5.95 -0.75 -4.49
C GLN A 201 -6.08 0.12 -5.76
N ASN A 202 -6.98 1.10 -5.75
CA ASN A 202 -7.06 2.16 -6.73
C ASN A 202 -7.53 3.46 -6.07
N VAL A 203 -6.70 4.01 -5.17
CA VAL A 203 -7.12 5.02 -4.18
C VAL A 203 -7.79 6.25 -4.78
N ASN A 204 -7.41 6.66 -6.00
CA ASN A 204 -7.97 7.83 -6.67
C ASN A 204 -9.32 7.58 -7.36
N ALA A 205 -9.84 6.35 -7.31
CA ALA A 205 -11.24 6.06 -7.62
C ALA A 205 -12.16 6.13 -6.38
N TYR A 206 -11.67 6.62 -5.23
CA TYR A 206 -12.50 6.74 -4.03
C TYR A 206 -13.75 7.60 -4.28
N HIS A 207 -14.91 7.03 -3.94
CA HIS A 207 -16.22 7.69 -3.94
C HIS A 207 -17.02 7.24 -2.70
N GLY A 208 -16.93 8.00 -1.61
CA GLY A 208 -17.57 7.63 -0.34
C GLY A 208 -18.81 8.46 -0.03
N ALA A 209 -19.80 7.83 0.63
CA ALA A 209 -20.98 8.54 1.13
C ALA A 209 -20.58 9.71 2.03
N GLY A 210 -20.88 10.93 1.59
CA GLY A 210 -20.76 12.13 2.41
C GLY A 210 -21.89 12.25 3.44
N PRO A 211 -21.82 13.22 4.35
CA PRO A 211 -22.89 13.50 5.32
C PRO A 211 -24.26 13.69 4.65
N GLU A 212 -24.31 14.43 3.53
CA GLU A 212 -25.53 14.75 2.77
C GLU A 212 -26.13 13.53 2.05
N GLY A 213 -25.30 12.62 1.53
CA GLY A 213 -25.77 11.42 0.82
C GLY A 213 -26.45 10.42 1.73
N ARG A 214 -26.07 10.39 3.02
CA ARG A 214 -26.63 9.46 4.01
C ARG A 214 -28.06 9.82 4.41
N GLU A 215 -28.39 11.11 4.48
CA GLU A 215 -29.73 11.60 4.79
C GLU A 215 -30.77 11.23 3.71
N LYS A 216 -30.33 11.02 2.47
CA LYS A 216 -31.17 10.61 1.35
C LYS A 216 -31.33 9.09 1.21
N GLY A 217 -30.91 8.29 2.19
CA GLY A 217 -31.05 6.84 2.17
C GLY A 217 -30.08 6.12 1.22
N ALA A 218 -29.01 6.78 0.77
CA ALA A 218 -27.90 6.12 0.08
C ALA A 218 -27.04 5.32 1.08
N GLY A 219 -27.64 4.30 1.70
CA GLY A 219 -26.91 3.30 2.45
C GLY A 219 -26.02 2.44 1.53
N PRO A 220 -25.10 1.64 2.08
CA PRO A 220 -24.35 0.63 1.30
C PRO A 220 -25.26 -0.50 0.78
N GLU A 221 -26.41 -0.70 1.40
CA GLU A 221 -27.41 -1.71 1.05
C GLU A 221 -28.23 -1.25 -0.17
N GLY A 222 -27.85 -1.72 -1.37
CA GLY A 222 -28.59 -1.48 -2.61
C GLY A 222 -27.89 -0.63 -3.68
N ARG A 223 -26.60 -0.28 -3.50
CA ARG A 223 -25.84 0.48 -4.51
C ARG A 223 -25.42 -0.39 -5.69
N GLU A 224 -25.51 0.15 -6.90
CA GLU A 224 -24.78 -0.37 -8.07
C GLU A 224 -23.28 -0.16 -7.82
N LYS A 225 -22.50 -1.25 -7.80
CA LYS A 225 -21.08 -1.22 -7.42
C LYS A 225 -20.28 -0.30 -8.36
N GLY A 226 -19.62 0.71 -7.80
CA GLY A 226 -18.61 1.52 -8.51
C GLY A 226 -19.09 2.81 -9.21
N ALA A 227 -20.35 3.25 -9.01
CA ALA A 227 -20.83 4.52 -9.58
C ALA A 227 -20.99 5.60 -8.49
N ALA A 228 -20.48 6.80 -8.75
CA ALA A 228 -20.67 7.96 -7.89
C ALA A 228 -22.17 8.34 -7.83
N SER A 229 -22.71 8.45 -6.63
CA SER A 229 -24.09 8.87 -6.37
C SER A 229 -24.17 10.32 -5.88
N GLU A 230 -25.36 10.92 -5.97
CA GLU A 230 -25.59 12.28 -5.49
C GLU A 230 -25.28 12.35 -3.97
N GLY A 231 -24.29 13.18 -3.60
CA GLY A 231 -23.83 13.31 -2.21
C GLY A 231 -22.60 12.48 -1.84
N ASP A 232 -22.04 11.69 -2.75
CA ASP A 232 -20.73 11.06 -2.57
C ASP A 232 -19.59 12.10 -2.71
N TRP A 233 -18.50 11.88 -1.99
CA TRP A 233 -17.27 12.68 -2.08
C TRP A 233 -16.20 11.90 -2.83
N GLY A 234 -15.57 12.56 -3.80
CA GLY A 234 -14.34 12.09 -4.43
C GLY A 234 -13.12 12.24 -3.51
N LEU A 235 -11.99 11.64 -3.90
CA LEU A 235 -10.74 11.68 -3.12
C LEU A 235 -10.27 13.11 -2.83
N ALA A 236 -10.35 14.01 -3.80
CA ALA A 236 -9.92 15.39 -3.68
C ALA A 236 -10.68 16.14 -2.57
N ARG A 237 -12.00 16.01 -2.53
CA ARG A 237 -12.84 16.58 -1.46
C ARG A 237 -12.50 15.96 -0.10
N LEU A 238 -12.33 14.64 -0.02
CA LEU A 238 -11.91 13.99 1.23
C LEU A 238 -10.58 14.55 1.74
N ILE A 239 -9.58 14.70 0.87
CA ILE A 239 -8.26 15.26 1.23
C ILE A 239 -8.41 16.69 1.78
N ARG A 240 -9.16 17.56 1.09
CA ARG A 240 -9.36 18.95 1.54
C ARG A 240 -10.10 19.05 2.87
N GLU A 241 -11.02 18.12 3.16
CA GLU A 241 -11.71 18.09 4.44
C GLU A 241 -10.86 17.50 5.56
N MET A 242 -10.01 16.51 5.25
CA MET A 242 -8.99 16.01 6.18
C MET A 242 -7.94 17.07 6.51
N ALA A 243 -7.54 17.90 5.53
CA ALA A 243 -6.58 18.99 5.72
C ALA A 243 -7.02 20.03 6.77
N LYS A 244 -8.32 20.11 7.07
CA LYS A 244 -8.88 20.97 8.12
C LYS A 244 -8.77 20.40 9.54
N ILE A 245 -8.22 19.19 9.70
CA ILE A 245 -8.03 18.57 11.01
C ILE A 245 -6.80 19.20 11.67
N ASP A 246 -7.02 19.95 12.75
CA ASP A 246 -5.94 20.56 13.54
C ASP A 246 -4.92 19.50 13.99
N GLY A 247 -3.65 19.69 13.61
CA GLY A 247 -2.54 18.77 13.90
C GLY A 247 -2.23 17.75 12.82
N LEU A 248 -3.02 17.67 11.73
CA LEU A 248 -2.67 16.89 10.54
C LEU A 248 -1.87 17.75 9.55
N ASP A 249 -0.55 17.66 9.58
CA ASP A 249 0.31 18.49 8.74
C ASP A 249 0.45 17.97 7.29
N ARG A 250 0.29 16.66 7.09
CA ARG A 250 0.62 16.01 5.81
C ARG A 250 -0.37 14.92 5.44
N ILE A 251 -0.78 14.94 4.18
CA ILE A 251 -1.60 13.92 3.55
C ILE A 251 -0.86 13.39 2.33
N ARG A 252 -0.88 12.08 2.17
CA ARG A 252 -0.41 11.37 0.97
C ARG A 252 -1.46 10.36 0.54
N PHE A 253 -1.33 9.89 -0.68
CA PHE A 253 -2.03 8.70 -1.14
C PHE A 253 -1.11 7.89 -2.04
N THR A 254 -1.39 6.59 -2.16
CA THR A 254 -0.63 5.71 -3.06
C THR A 254 -1.52 4.65 -3.68
N THR A 255 -1.05 4.12 -4.81
CA THR A 255 -1.76 3.15 -5.66
C THR A 255 -2.87 3.82 -6.48
N SER A 256 -2.44 4.60 -7.48
CA SER A 256 -3.35 5.37 -8.34
C SER A 256 -3.46 4.76 -9.74
N HIS A 257 -4.58 4.96 -10.41
CA HIS A 257 -4.76 4.62 -11.81
C HIS A 257 -4.92 5.88 -12.68
N PRO A 258 -4.22 6.01 -13.84
CA PRO A 258 -4.28 7.20 -14.68
C PRO A 258 -5.69 7.64 -15.09
N ASN A 259 -6.61 6.71 -15.30
CA ASN A 259 -7.98 7.03 -15.71
C ASN A 259 -8.82 7.70 -14.63
N ASP A 260 -8.45 7.57 -13.36
CA ASP A 260 -9.22 8.11 -12.23
C ASP A 260 -8.51 9.35 -11.65
N MET A 261 -7.58 9.95 -12.42
CA MET A 261 -6.93 11.19 -12.05
C MET A 261 -7.76 12.37 -12.58
N GLU A 262 -8.85 12.64 -11.86
CA GLU A 262 -9.80 13.68 -12.21
C GLU A 262 -9.26 15.09 -11.97
N ASP A 263 -9.87 16.06 -12.64
CA ASP A 263 -9.46 17.47 -12.64
C ASP A 263 -9.42 18.07 -11.23
N ASP A 264 -10.37 17.68 -10.36
CA ASP A 264 -10.40 18.16 -8.98
C ASP A 264 -9.24 17.60 -8.14
N LEU A 265 -8.78 16.38 -8.41
CA LEU A 265 -7.60 15.81 -7.73
C LEU A 265 -6.30 16.42 -8.25
N ILE A 266 -6.24 16.75 -9.54
CA ILE A 266 -5.13 17.53 -10.11
C ILE A 266 -5.08 18.93 -9.46
N ALA A 267 -6.23 19.60 -9.31
CA ALA A 267 -6.32 20.89 -8.65
C ALA A 267 -5.90 20.82 -7.18
N ALA A 268 -6.30 19.77 -6.46
CA ALA A 268 -5.91 19.55 -5.07
C ALA A 268 -4.38 19.51 -4.88
N HIS A 269 -3.63 18.95 -5.83
CA HIS A 269 -2.16 19.00 -5.77
C HIS A 269 -1.62 20.44 -5.84
N GLY A 270 -2.31 21.37 -6.50
CA GLY A 270 -1.92 22.77 -6.58
C GLY A 270 -2.42 23.63 -5.41
N ASP A 271 -3.63 23.35 -4.91
CA ASP A 271 -4.36 24.22 -3.97
C ASP A 271 -4.40 23.76 -2.50
N CYS A 272 -4.02 22.50 -2.19
CA CYS A 272 -4.05 21.94 -0.85
C CYS A 272 -2.63 21.75 -0.30
N PRO A 273 -2.12 22.64 0.58
CA PRO A 273 -0.74 22.58 1.09
C PRO A 273 -0.41 21.30 1.87
N GLU A 274 -1.39 20.72 2.55
CA GLU A 274 -1.27 19.47 3.31
C GLU A 274 -1.10 18.28 2.37
N LEU A 275 -1.58 18.35 1.12
CA LEU A 275 -1.35 17.31 0.11
C LEU A 275 0.08 17.40 -0.41
N MET A 276 0.90 16.44 0.00
CA MET A 276 2.32 16.48 -0.27
C MET A 276 2.64 16.36 -1.77
N PRO A 277 3.72 17.00 -2.26
CA PRO A 277 4.11 17.03 -3.67
C PRO A 277 4.76 15.72 -4.13
N TYR A 278 4.09 14.60 -3.89
CA TYR A 278 4.47 13.26 -4.29
C TYR A 278 3.26 12.57 -4.90
N LEU A 279 3.44 11.97 -6.08
CA LEU A 279 2.39 11.21 -6.73
C LEU A 279 2.95 9.91 -7.27
N HIS A 280 2.37 8.79 -6.85
CA HIS A 280 2.62 7.49 -7.45
C HIS A 280 1.51 7.17 -8.46
N LEU A 281 1.85 7.21 -9.76
CA LEU A 281 0.92 7.05 -10.89
C LEU A 281 1.46 6.06 -11.94
N PRO A 282 1.36 4.74 -11.70
CA PRO A 282 1.84 3.73 -12.62
C PRO A 282 1.14 3.73 -13.99
N VAL A 283 1.92 3.76 -15.07
CA VAL A 283 1.45 3.51 -16.45
C VAL A 283 1.62 2.05 -16.87
N GLN A 284 2.54 1.32 -16.23
CA GLN A 284 2.93 -0.08 -16.49
C GLN A 284 3.81 -0.28 -17.73
N THR A 285 3.50 0.34 -18.86
CA THR A 285 4.29 0.23 -20.11
C THR A 285 4.02 1.45 -21.01
N GLY A 286 4.94 1.75 -21.93
CA GLY A 286 4.77 2.81 -22.93
C GLY A 286 4.19 2.36 -24.27
N SER A 287 3.94 1.06 -24.47
CA SER A 287 3.32 0.56 -25.70
C SER A 287 1.80 0.51 -25.60
N ASP A 288 1.09 1.20 -26.49
CA ASP A 288 -0.38 1.14 -26.58
C ASP A 288 -0.91 -0.28 -26.85
N LYS A 289 -0.15 -1.08 -27.62
CA LYS A 289 -0.47 -2.49 -27.87
C LYS A 289 -0.44 -3.28 -26.55
N ILE A 290 0.61 -3.09 -25.74
CA ILE A 290 0.76 -3.81 -24.47
C ILE A 290 -0.17 -3.23 -23.39
N LEU A 291 -0.40 -1.92 -23.35
CA LEU A 291 -1.44 -1.30 -22.49
C LEU A 291 -2.80 -1.94 -22.77
N LYS A 292 -3.22 -2.03 -24.04
CA LYS A 292 -4.46 -2.71 -24.42
C LYS A 292 -4.44 -4.17 -23.99
N ALA A 293 -3.33 -4.87 -24.20
CA ALA A 293 -3.17 -6.27 -23.80
C ALA A 293 -3.29 -6.45 -22.27
N MET A 294 -2.78 -5.51 -21.48
CA MET A 294 -2.89 -5.45 -20.02
C MET A 294 -4.29 -5.04 -19.52
N ASN A 295 -5.23 -4.72 -20.41
CA ASN A 295 -6.53 -4.12 -20.10
C ASN A 295 -6.39 -2.72 -19.43
N ARG A 296 -5.39 -1.95 -19.85
CA ARG A 296 -5.20 -0.55 -19.44
C ARG A 296 -6.00 0.32 -20.40
N LYS A 297 -7.07 0.94 -19.91
CA LYS A 297 -8.02 1.72 -20.71
C LYS A 297 -7.51 3.15 -21.02
N HIS A 298 -6.21 3.31 -21.31
CA HIS A 298 -5.54 4.55 -21.73
C HIS A 298 -4.41 4.26 -22.71
N THR A 299 -3.88 5.32 -23.32
CA THR A 299 -2.72 5.29 -24.22
C THR A 299 -1.54 6.06 -23.61
N ALA A 300 -0.34 5.82 -24.13
CA ALA A 300 0.86 6.56 -23.78
C ALA A 300 0.68 8.07 -23.98
N ALA A 301 0.08 8.48 -25.11
CA ALA A 301 -0.17 9.90 -25.39
C ALA A 301 -1.09 10.55 -24.35
N LYS A 302 -2.21 9.90 -23.99
CA LYS A 302 -3.13 10.40 -22.94
C LYS A 302 -2.44 10.49 -21.58
N TYR A 303 -1.57 9.53 -21.26
CA TYR A 303 -0.78 9.55 -20.03
C TYR A 303 0.18 10.74 -20.00
N ILE A 304 0.90 11.01 -21.09
CA ILE A 304 1.81 12.17 -21.19
C ILE A 304 1.04 13.48 -20.99
N THR A 305 -0.08 13.67 -21.68
CA THR A 305 -0.94 14.85 -21.50
C THR A 305 -1.42 14.99 -20.05
N LEU A 306 -1.78 13.88 -19.39
CA LEU A 306 -2.14 13.90 -17.98
C LEU A 306 -0.98 14.38 -17.08
N ILE A 307 0.24 13.89 -17.31
CA ILE A 307 1.43 14.33 -16.57
C ILE A 307 1.70 15.82 -16.77
N GLU A 308 1.55 16.34 -17.99
CA GLU A 308 1.71 17.78 -18.29
C GLU A 308 0.73 18.62 -17.47
N ARG A 309 -0.53 18.20 -17.37
CA ARG A 309 -1.56 18.88 -16.56
C ARG A 309 -1.22 18.84 -15.08
N ILE A 310 -0.77 17.70 -14.56
CA ILE A 310 -0.36 17.59 -13.15
C ILE A 310 0.83 18.52 -12.86
N ARG A 311 1.84 18.56 -13.74
CA ARG A 311 3.00 19.45 -13.57
C ARG A 311 2.64 20.92 -13.69
N ALA A 312 1.64 21.27 -14.49
CA ALA A 312 1.13 22.63 -14.54
C ALA A 312 0.49 23.05 -13.20
N ALA A 313 -0.26 22.13 -12.55
CA ALA A 313 -0.85 22.37 -11.23
C ALA A 313 0.17 22.36 -10.08
N ARG A 314 1.17 21.46 -10.15
CA ARG A 314 2.23 21.33 -9.14
C ARG A 314 3.61 21.14 -9.79
N PRO A 315 4.34 22.23 -10.11
CA PRO A 315 5.59 22.17 -10.86
C PRO A 315 6.74 21.40 -10.19
N ASP A 316 6.78 21.34 -8.86
CA ASP A 316 7.80 20.63 -8.08
C ASP A 316 7.39 19.19 -7.71
N LEU A 317 6.32 18.65 -8.31
CA LEU A 317 5.83 17.30 -7.99
C LEU A 317 6.89 16.22 -8.22
N HIS A 318 7.14 15.41 -7.18
CA HIS A 318 7.94 14.19 -7.30
C HIS A 318 7.08 13.04 -7.81
N LEU A 319 7.26 12.71 -9.09
CA LEU A 319 6.51 11.63 -9.74
C LEU A 319 7.16 10.26 -9.52
N SER A 320 6.33 9.29 -9.17
CA SER A 320 6.68 7.88 -9.12
C SER A 320 5.78 7.02 -10.01
N GLY A 321 6.28 5.89 -10.49
CA GLY A 321 5.51 4.94 -11.30
C GLY A 321 6.04 3.51 -11.24
N ASP A 322 5.25 2.58 -11.78
CA ASP A 322 5.63 1.18 -11.95
C ASP A 322 5.67 0.78 -13.42
N PHE A 323 6.60 -0.12 -13.73
CA PHE A 323 6.81 -0.70 -15.05
C PHE A 323 6.90 -2.23 -15.00
N ILE A 324 6.26 -2.88 -15.97
CA ILE A 324 6.34 -4.33 -16.17
C ILE A 324 6.94 -4.57 -17.55
N VAL A 325 8.07 -5.28 -17.60
CA VAL A 325 8.71 -5.73 -18.85
C VAL A 325 8.51 -7.23 -19.07
N GLY A 326 8.60 -7.69 -20.30
CA GLY A 326 8.42 -9.10 -20.64
C GLY A 326 6.96 -9.57 -20.55
N PHE A 327 5.99 -8.66 -20.66
CA PHE A 327 4.59 -9.04 -20.71
C PHE A 327 4.30 -9.92 -21.94
N PRO A 328 3.36 -10.89 -21.89
CA PRO A 328 3.11 -11.79 -23.00
C PRO A 328 2.80 -11.05 -24.30
N GLY A 329 3.60 -11.30 -25.34
CA GLY A 329 3.52 -10.65 -26.65
C GLY A 329 4.31 -9.35 -26.82
N GLU A 330 5.09 -8.92 -25.82
CA GLU A 330 5.94 -7.72 -25.88
C GLU A 330 7.14 -7.92 -26.83
N THR A 331 7.22 -7.08 -27.87
CA THR A 331 8.34 -7.05 -28.82
C THR A 331 9.41 -6.02 -28.41
N GLU A 332 10.51 -5.95 -29.16
CA GLU A 332 11.55 -4.94 -28.90
C GLU A 332 11.04 -3.52 -29.18
N GLU A 333 10.18 -3.34 -30.19
CA GLU A 333 9.54 -2.06 -30.49
C GLU A 333 8.62 -1.61 -29.35
N ASP A 334 7.86 -2.54 -28.75
CA ASP A 334 7.01 -2.27 -27.58
C ASP A 334 7.86 -1.83 -26.37
N PHE A 335 9.00 -2.50 -26.17
CA PHE A 335 9.94 -2.15 -25.12
C PHE A 335 10.59 -0.77 -25.37
N GLN A 336 10.96 -0.47 -26.62
CA GLN A 336 11.52 0.82 -26.99
C GLN A 336 10.52 1.96 -26.72
N ALA A 337 9.23 1.77 -27.03
CA ALA A 337 8.18 2.72 -26.68
C ALA A 337 8.09 2.96 -25.16
N THR A 338 8.35 1.94 -24.34
CA THR A 338 8.44 2.09 -22.88
C THR A 338 9.62 2.96 -22.47
N LEU A 339 10.80 2.76 -23.06
CA LEU A 339 11.96 3.60 -22.79
C LEU A 339 11.70 5.06 -23.21
N ASP A 340 11.04 5.28 -24.34
CA ASP A 340 10.78 6.63 -24.85
C ASP A 340 9.73 7.38 -24.02
N LEU A 341 8.70 6.68 -23.51
CA LEU A 341 7.80 7.24 -22.51
C LEU A 341 8.55 7.64 -21.24
N VAL A 342 9.43 6.77 -20.73
CA VAL A 342 10.22 7.05 -19.52
C VAL A 342 11.11 8.28 -19.71
N LYS A 343 11.78 8.42 -20.86
CA LYS A 343 12.59 9.60 -21.20
C LYS A 343 11.73 10.87 -21.24
N THR A 344 10.57 10.80 -21.89
CA THR A 344 9.65 11.94 -22.06
C THR A 344 9.10 12.41 -20.72
N VAL A 345 8.65 11.46 -19.91
CA VAL A 345 8.03 11.77 -18.62
C VAL A 345 9.07 12.21 -17.61
N GLY A 346 10.18 11.49 -17.43
CA GLY A 346 11.16 11.79 -16.39
C GLY A 346 10.62 11.48 -14.99
N TYR A 347 11.00 10.32 -14.43
CA TYR A 347 10.54 9.88 -13.12
C TYR A 347 11.57 10.16 -12.03
N GLY A 348 11.12 10.68 -10.89
CA GLY A 348 11.98 10.87 -9.72
C GLY A 348 12.22 9.56 -8.95
N THR A 349 11.29 8.61 -9.03
CA THR A 349 11.44 7.26 -8.48
C THR A 349 10.55 6.29 -9.24
N ALA A 350 11.06 5.13 -9.65
CA ALA A 350 10.20 4.15 -10.28
C ALA A 350 10.56 2.74 -9.86
N TYR A 351 9.56 1.86 -9.89
CA TYR A 351 9.74 0.44 -9.68
C TYR A 351 9.56 -0.28 -11.02
N SER A 352 10.41 -1.25 -11.28
CA SER A 352 10.39 -2.00 -12.53
C SER A 352 10.52 -3.48 -12.22
N PHE A 353 9.65 -4.28 -12.83
CA PHE A 353 9.57 -5.71 -12.59
C PHE A 353 9.53 -6.45 -13.92
N LYS A 354 10.02 -7.69 -13.92
CA LYS A 354 9.62 -8.63 -14.96
C LYS A 354 8.18 -9.06 -14.72
N TYR A 355 7.46 -9.31 -15.79
CA TYR A 355 6.18 -9.98 -15.71
C TYR A 355 6.34 -11.32 -15.00
N SER A 356 5.51 -11.56 -13.99
CA SER A 356 5.47 -12.81 -13.24
C SER A 356 4.05 -13.37 -13.38
N PRO A 357 3.87 -14.54 -14.03
CA PRO A 357 2.55 -15.11 -14.21
C PRO A 357 1.94 -15.44 -12.84
N ARG A 358 0.66 -15.09 -12.68
CA ARG A 358 -0.11 -15.41 -11.49
C ARG A 358 -1.25 -16.35 -11.86
N PRO A 359 -1.35 -17.52 -11.21
CA PRO A 359 -2.47 -18.43 -11.44
C PRO A 359 -3.81 -17.70 -11.33
N GLY A 360 -4.72 -18.00 -12.26
CA GLY A 360 -6.05 -17.37 -12.33
C GLY A 360 -6.11 -15.99 -13.00
N THR A 361 -4.97 -15.41 -13.42
CA THR A 361 -4.99 -14.13 -14.16
C THR A 361 -5.05 -14.34 -15.67
N PRO A 362 -5.80 -13.51 -16.43
CA PRO A 362 -5.90 -13.64 -17.88
C PRO A 362 -4.55 -13.60 -18.62
N ALA A 363 -3.54 -12.90 -18.09
CA ALA A 363 -2.22 -12.84 -18.69
C ALA A 363 -1.39 -14.12 -18.48
N ALA A 364 -1.65 -14.89 -17.41
CA ALA A 364 -0.92 -16.12 -17.14
C ALA A 364 -1.23 -17.21 -18.16
N GLU A 365 -2.44 -17.21 -18.72
CA GLU A 365 -2.90 -18.18 -19.70
C GLU A 365 -2.54 -17.80 -21.16
N ARG A 366 -1.94 -16.62 -21.37
CA ARG A 366 -1.59 -16.15 -22.71
C ARG A 366 -0.39 -16.88 -23.29
N LYS A 367 -0.48 -17.16 -24.59
CA LYS A 367 0.66 -17.55 -25.43
C LYS A 367 1.61 -16.36 -25.63
N GLY A 368 2.83 -16.65 -26.07
CA GLY A 368 3.83 -15.61 -26.36
C GLY A 368 4.50 -15.06 -25.10
N GLN A 369 4.71 -15.90 -24.09
CA GLN A 369 5.57 -15.56 -22.96
C GLN A 369 6.95 -15.16 -23.48
N VAL A 370 7.49 -14.06 -22.98
CA VAL A 370 8.82 -13.57 -23.38
C VAL A 370 9.89 -14.43 -22.70
N PRO A 371 10.93 -14.89 -23.42
CA PRO A 371 12.04 -15.62 -22.82
C PRO A 371 12.67 -14.86 -21.65
N GLU A 372 13.07 -15.59 -20.61
CA GLU A 372 13.56 -15.02 -19.35
C GLU A 372 14.84 -14.19 -19.53
N ASP A 373 15.73 -14.60 -20.44
CA ASP A 373 16.94 -13.87 -20.81
C ASP A 373 16.61 -12.54 -21.49
N VAL A 374 15.63 -12.53 -22.40
CA VAL A 374 15.13 -11.30 -23.06
C VAL A 374 14.48 -10.36 -22.05
N ALA A 375 13.58 -10.86 -21.20
CA ALA A 375 12.93 -10.07 -20.16
C ALA A 375 13.93 -9.48 -19.16
N SER A 376 14.98 -10.24 -18.82
CA SER A 376 16.06 -9.79 -17.93
C SER A 376 16.92 -8.72 -18.58
N GLY A 377 17.28 -8.86 -19.87
CA GLY A 377 17.99 -7.83 -20.62
C GLY A 377 17.20 -6.52 -20.75
N ARG A 378 15.88 -6.61 -20.98
CA ARG A 378 14.97 -5.46 -20.99
C ARG A 378 14.90 -4.79 -19.62
N LEU A 379 14.75 -5.57 -18.55
CA LEU A 379 14.70 -5.03 -17.18
C LEU A 379 15.98 -4.25 -16.86
N GLN A 380 17.15 -4.79 -17.18
CA GLN A 380 18.43 -4.12 -16.92
C GLN A 380 18.55 -2.79 -17.67
N ARG A 381 18.15 -2.74 -18.96
CA ARG A 381 18.15 -1.51 -19.76
C ARG A 381 17.21 -0.46 -19.19
N LEU A 382 16.00 -0.86 -18.80
CA LEU A 382 15.02 0.03 -18.17
C LEU A 382 15.52 0.55 -16.81
N GLN A 383 16.03 -0.33 -15.95
CA GLN A 383 16.58 0.04 -14.65
C GLN A 383 17.76 1.00 -14.77
N THR A 384 18.60 0.86 -15.80
CA THR A 384 19.69 1.79 -16.06
C THR A 384 19.16 3.21 -16.28
N LEU A 385 18.16 3.37 -17.15
CA LEU A 385 17.52 4.66 -17.43
C LEU A 385 16.81 5.23 -16.19
N LEU A 386 16.03 4.41 -15.49
CA LEU A 386 15.31 4.85 -14.28
C LEU A 386 16.27 5.27 -13.16
N THR A 387 17.39 4.54 -12.99
CA THR A 387 18.42 4.88 -12.00
C THR A 387 19.10 6.20 -12.34
N GLN A 388 19.37 6.46 -13.61
CA GLN A 388 19.92 7.75 -14.06
C GLN A 388 18.97 8.91 -13.73
N GLN A 389 17.67 8.77 -14.03
CA GLN A 389 16.67 9.80 -13.73
C GLN A 389 16.47 9.99 -12.22
N GLN A 390 16.36 8.91 -11.45
CA GLN A 390 16.27 8.97 -9.99
C GLN A 390 17.49 9.66 -9.38
N ARG A 391 18.70 9.34 -9.86
CA ARG A 391 19.92 9.98 -9.36
C ARG A 391 19.94 11.47 -9.66
N ALA A 392 19.56 11.87 -10.88
CA ALA A 392 19.44 13.28 -11.24
C ALA A 392 18.42 14.02 -10.36
N ALA A 393 17.27 13.40 -10.07
CA ALA A 393 16.25 13.98 -9.19
C ALA A 393 16.76 14.13 -7.74
N GLN A 394 17.50 13.15 -7.21
CA GLN A 394 18.11 13.22 -5.88
C GLN A 394 19.23 14.26 -5.81
N ASP A 395 20.09 14.33 -6.83
CA ASP A 395 21.19 15.30 -6.90
C ASP A 395 20.65 16.73 -6.99
N ALA A 396 19.53 16.95 -7.70
CA ALA A 396 18.83 18.23 -7.74
C ALA A 396 18.22 18.67 -6.38
N MET A 397 18.18 17.78 -5.38
CA MET A 397 17.78 18.17 -4.03
C MET A 397 18.89 18.88 -3.26
N VAL A 398 20.16 18.69 -3.62
CA VAL A 398 21.30 19.29 -2.91
C VAL A 398 21.24 20.82 -2.99
N GLY A 399 21.41 21.49 -1.86
CA GLY A 399 21.28 22.94 -1.69
C GLY A 399 19.83 23.42 -1.46
N ARG A 400 18.83 22.55 -1.61
CA ARG A 400 17.43 22.91 -1.32
C ARG A 400 17.15 22.80 0.19
N ARG A 401 16.27 23.67 0.68
CA ARG A 401 15.63 23.53 1.98
C ARG A 401 14.32 22.78 1.83
N VAL A 402 14.10 21.78 2.69
CA VAL A 402 12.89 20.95 2.70
C VAL A 402 12.42 20.76 4.13
N LYS A 403 11.13 20.47 4.33
CA LYS A 403 10.62 20.10 5.64
C LYS A 403 10.73 18.58 5.81
N VAL A 404 11.23 18.13 6.95
CA VAL A 404 11.41 16.70 7.26
C VAL A 404 10.62 16.33 8.50
N LEU A 405 9.73 15.35 8.39
CA LEU A 405 9.07 14.72 9.54
C LEU A 405 9.96 13.58 10.03
N PHE A 406 10.51 13.71 11.24
CA PHE A 406 11.42 12.70 11.81
C PHE A 406 10.66 11.58 12.50
N GLU A 407 11.08 10.34 12.26
CA GLU A 407 10.36 9.14 12.71
C GLU A 407 11.16 8.31 13.70
N LYS A 408 12.48 8.19 13.48
CA LYS A 408 13.31 7.23 14.22
C LYS A 408 14.79 7.59 14.24
N PRO A 409 15.57 7.01 15.16
CA PRO A 409 17.02 7.11 15.16
C PRO A 409 17.62 6.55 13.87
N GLY A 410 18.76 7.11 13.49
CA GLY A 410 19.58 6.67 12.38
C GLY A 410 20.49 5.51 12.71
N ARG A 411 21.31 5.12 11.73
CA ARG A 411 22.29 4.03 11.91
C ARG A 411 23.44 4.44 12.82
N ASN A 412 23.78 5.73 12.81
CA ASN A 412 24.88 6.28 13.61
C ASN A 412 24.35 6.92 14.90
N PRO A 413 25.11 6.89 16.00
CA PRO A 413 24.76 7.64 17.21
C PRO A 413 24.55 9.13 16.92
N GLY A 414 23.52 9.74 17.49
CA GLY A 414 23.20 11.16 17.30
C GLY A 414 22.54 11.50 15.95
N GLN A 415 22.14 10.49 15.17
CA GLN A 415 21.47 10.68 13.89
C GLN A 415 19.97 10.46 14.01
N MET A 416 19.18 11.26 13.29
CA MET A 416 17.74 11.09 13.13
C MET A 416 17.38 10.91 11.66
N ILE A 417 16.41 10.03 11.38
CA ILE A 417 15.87 9.76 10.04
C ILE A 417 14.42 10.21 9.97
N GLY A 418 14.09 10.88 8.87
CA GLY A 418 12.74 11.31 8.55
C GLY A 418 12.43 11.29 7.06
N LYS A 419 11.22 11.74 6.72
CA LYS A 419 10.74 11.88 5.35
C LYS A 419 10.53 13.35 4.99
N SER A 420 11.10 13.76 3.86
CA SER A 420 10.86 15.08 3.29
C SER A 420 9.44 15.22 2.73
N ASP A 421 9.03 16.44 2.35
CA ASP A 421 7.76 16.68 1.63
C ASP A 421 7.62 15.78 0.38
N TYR A 422 8.73 15.46 -0.28
CA TYR A 422 8.80 14.64 -1.50
C TYR A 422 8.98 13.13 -1.23
N LEU A 423 8.80 12.67 0.01
CA LEU A 423 8.98 11.28 0.46
C LEU A 423 10.43 10.75 0.42
N HIS A 424 11.42 11.58 0.05
CA HIS A 424 12.82 11.23 0.20
C HIS A 424 13.17 10.95 1.66
N SER A 425 13.93 9.87 1.89
CA SER A 425 14.52 9.60 3.21
C SER A 425 15.64 10.59 3.46
N VAL A 426 15.54 11.35 4.55
CA VAL A 426 16.57 12.32 4.94
C VAL A 426 17.13 11.90 6.29
N HIS A 427 18.46 11.93 6.42
CA HIS A 427 19.13 11.78 7.70
C HIS A 427 19.87 13.06 8.07
N VAL A 428 19.79 13.43 9.34
CA VAL A 428 20.49 14.59 9.91
C VAL A 428 21.12 14.18 11.23
N ASP A 429 22.20 14.85 11.62
CA ASP A 429 22.68 14.79 13.00
C ASP A 429 21.80 15.71 13.86
N GLY A 430 21.26 15.18 14.95
CA GLY A 430 20.28 15.88 15.76
C GLY A 430 19.79 15.07 16.97
N PRO A 431 19.16 15.75 17.93
CA PRO A 431 18.74 15.13 19.19
C PRO A 431 17.46 14.30 18.98
N GLU A 432 17.22 13.30 19.85
CA GLU A 432 16.11 12.33 19.69
C GLU A 432 14.73 12.98 19.82
N GLU A 433 14.66 14.14 20.47
CA GLU A 433 13.49 14.99 20.64
C GLU A 433 12.86 15.41 19.31
N LEU A 434 13.62 15.38 18.21
CA LEU A 434 13.10 15.58 16.87
C LEU A 434 12.04 14.55 16.47
N ARG A 435 11.98 13.38 17.11
CA ARG A 435 11.00 12.34 16.79
C ARG A 435 9.57 12.89 16.85
N GLY A 436 8.86 12.78 15.73
CA GLY A 436 7.52 13.31 15.52
C GLY A 436 7.44 14.81 15.29
N GLN A 437 8.58 15.49 15.14
CA GLN A 437 8.65 16.90 14.76
C GLN A 437 8.90 17.04 13.26
N ILE A 438 8.36 18.13 12.71
CA ILE A 438 8.70 18.61 11.36
C ILE A 438 9.70 19.75 11.54
N ALA A 439 10.88 19.63 10.94
CA ALA A 439 11.87 20.70 10.94
C ALA A 439 12.36 21.02 9.52
N GLU A 440 12.82 22.24 9.31
CA GLU A 440 13.48 22.65 8.07
C GLU A 440 14.90 22.08 8.03
N VAL A 441 15.26 21.51 6.88
CA VAL A 441 16.53 20.84 6.65
C VAL A 441 17.10 21.30 5.31
N GLU A 442 18.34 21.78 5.31
CA GLU A 442 19.11 21.99 4.10
C GLU A 442 19.75 20.67 3.65
N ILE A 443 19.49 20.25 2.42
CA ILE A 443 20.08 19.04 1.86
C ILE A 443 21.53 19.33 1.44
N VAL A 444 22.48 18.61 2.02
CA VAL A 444 23.92 18.83 1.78
C VAL A 444 24.57 17.77 0.91
N ALA A 445 23.96 16.58 0.80
CA ALA A 445 24.43 15.52 -0.09
C ALA A 445 23.32 14.55 -0.47
N SER A 446 23.43 14.01 -1.68
CA SER A 446 22.66 12.85 -2.12
C SER A 446 23.50 11.57 -1.93
N ARG A 447 22.84 10.49 -1.51
CA ARG A 447 23.37 9.13 -1.47
C ARG A 447 22.46 8.22 -2.28
N THR A 448 22.85 6.98 -2.50
CA THR A 448 22.12 6.01 -3.34
C THR A 448 20.60 5.98 -3.07
N ASN A 449 20.20 5.93 -1.80
CA ASN A 449 18.77 5.79 -1.41
C ASN A 449 18.34 6.78 -0.32
N SER A 450 19.12 7.83 -0.06
CA SER A 450 18.82 8.81 0.99
C SER A 450 19.50 10.13 0.71
N LEU A 451 19.02 11.19 1.34
CA LEU A 451 19.64 12.50 1.37
C LEU A 451 20.26 12.70 2.76
N ALA A 452 21.43 13.34 2.79
CA ALA A 452 22.02 13.87 4.01
C ALA A 452 21.63 15.35 4.12
N GLY A 453 21.21 15.77 5.29
CA GLY A 453 20.85 17.16 5.54
C GLY A 453 21.43 17.72 6.83
N LYS A 454 21.27 19.03 6.99
CA LYS A 454 21.57 19.76 8.23
C LYS A 454 20.32 20.53 8.65
N LEU A 455 20.02 20.53 9.95
CA LEU A 455 18.97 21.37 10.52
C LEU A 455 19.33 22.84 10.27
N VAL A 456 18.32 23.64 9.92
CA VAL A 456 18.46 25.09 9.64
C VAL A 456 18.22 25.91 10.91
#